data_AF-A0AA40X0Q4-F1
#
_entry.id   AF-A0AA40X0Q4-F1
#
_cell.length_a   1.000
_cell.length_b   1.000
_cell.length_c   1.000
_cell.angle_alpha   90.00
_cell.angle_beta   90.00
_cell.angle_gamma   90.00
#
_symmetry.space_group_name_H-M   'P 1'
#
loop_
_entity.id
_entity.type
_entity.pdbx_description
1 polymer ?
#
loop_
_entity_poly.entity_id
_entity_poly.type
_entity_poly.pdbx_seq_one_letter_code
_entity_poly.pdbx_strand_id
1 'polypeptide(L)'
;MNIFSKANEVLSKRKFLLNSRRAIIHDILWSIKDLLIPLLITFMIFSILTARIQTGSDYALKNMPSMLADGAAWAYSISQALDFPALIWAWLSILLGLSISTKFWKKNNFLHTYTETLHRRVGINLIILTFFHAVFLIWSAMGDTLLTVFIPFKYSDLERKLYVAFGVFSFYGMIATSLIFYFRRRLGHRVWIFSHRFLAPAVYIFGVWHTIAYGSDSFLYGTVSLIVIASQIPLIILLSRRLLPLK
;
A
#
# COMPACT_ATOMS: atom_id res chain seq x y z
N MET A 1 24.04 7.46 40.78
CA MET A 1 23.67 7.26 39.36
C MET A 1 24.75 7.93 38.51
N ASN A 2 25.57 7.14 37.80
CA ASN A 2 26.90 7.57 37.32
C ASN A 2 26.83 8.40 36.03
N ILE A 3 27.50 9.57 35.98
CA ILE A 3 27.47 10.53 34.85
C ILE A 3 27.91 9.86 33.54
N PHE A 4 28.86 8.91 33.61
CA PHE A 4 29.33 8.12 32.47
C PHE A 4 28.26 7.19 31.87
N SER A 5 27.33 6.67 32.68
CA SER A 5 26.21 5.85 32.20
C SER A 5 25.23 6.70 31.37
N LYS A 6 24.95 7.93 31.82
CA LYS A 6 24.06 8.86 31.12
C LYS A 6 24.67 9.35 29.80
N ALA A 7 25.99 9.61 29.77
CA ALA A 7 26.70 9.99 28.55
C ALA A 7 26.72 8.87 27.48
N ASN A 8 26.96 7.62 27.90
CA ASN A 8 26.93 6.46 27.00
C ASN A 8 25.53 6.20 26.43
N GLU A 9 24.48 6.38 27.23
CA GLU A 9 23.10 6.27 26.77
C GLU A 9 22.78 7.31 25.68
N VAL A 10 23.16 8.58 25.90
CA VAL A 10 22.96 9.67 24.93
C VAL A 10 23.72 9.42 23.62
N LEU A 11 24.97 8.96 23.69
CA LEU A 11 25.78 8.65 22.50
C LEU A 11 25.20 7.47 21.70
N SER A 12 24.74 6.42 22.39
CA SER A 12 24.09 5.27 21.74
C SER A 12 22.80 5.68 21.00
N LYS A 13 21.99 6.55 21.64
CA LYS A 13 20.73 7.07 21.10
C LYS A 13 20.95 7.99 19.89
N ARG A 14 22.04 8.78 19.90
CA ARG A 14 22.44 9.65 18.78
C ARG A 14 22.96 8.84 17.59
N LYS A 15 23.80 7.82 17.81
CA LYS A 15 24.27 6.90 16.76
C LYS A 15 23.11 6.12 16.14
N PHE A 16 22.15 5.70 16.96
CA PHE A 16 20.90 5.08 16.51
C PHE A 16 20.09 6.01 15.59
N LEU A 17 19.85 7.26 16.00
CA LEU A 17 19.11 8.25 15.19
C LEU A 17 19.74 8.48 13.83
N LEU A 18 21.06 8.63 13.81
CA LEU A 18 21.82 8.82 12.59
C LEU A 18 21.70 7.60 11.67
N ASN A 19 21.71 6.38 12.23
CA ASN A 19 21.55 5.15 11.45
C ASN A 19 20.13 4.98 10.91
N SER A 20 19.08 5.22 11.71
CA SER A 20 17.69 5.15 11.23
C SER A 20 17.40 6.23 10.18
N ARG A 21 17.89 7.46 10.37
CA ARG A 21 17.72 8.55 9.41
C ARG A 21 18.46 8.28 8.10
N ARG A 22 19.68 7.76 8.15
CA ARG A 22 20.42 7.37 6.94
C ARG A 22 19.72 6.22 6.20
N ALA A 23 19.22 5.23 6.93
CA ALA A 23 18.50 4.10 6.33
C ALA A 23 17.23 4.54 5.61
N ILE A 24 16.38 5.35 6.23
CA ILE A 24 15.14 5.84 5.59
C ILE A 24 15.44 6.71 4.37
N ILE A 25 16.41 7.63 4.45
CA ILE A 25 16.80 8.47 3.30
C ILE A 25 17.33 7.61 2.17
N HIS A 26 18.20 6.64 2.47
CA HIS A 26 18.73 5.72 1.48
C HIS A 26 17.59 4.94 0.79
N ASP A 27 16.68 4.35 1.57
CA ASP A 27 15.57 3.59 1.00
C ASP A 27 14.63 4.47 0.16
N ILE A 28 14.36 5.72 0.58
CA ILE A 28 13.58 6.70 -0.23
C ILE A 28 14.30 7.02 -1.54
N LEU A 29 15.59 7.32 -1.51
CA LEU A 29 16.34 7.69 -2.72
C LEU A 29 16.38 6.54 -3.73
N TRP A 30 16.49 5.30 -3.25
CA TRP A 30 16.43 4.13 -4.12
C TRP A 30 15.02 3.80 -4.57
N SER A 31 14.02 4.02 -3.73
CA SER A 31 12.62 3.79 -4.11
C SER A 31 12.20 4.70 -5.26
N ILE A 32 12.74 5.92 -5.34
CA ILE A 32 12.54 6.83 -6.50
C ILE A 32 12.98 6.17 -7.82
N LYS A 33 14.10 5.46 -7.84
CA LYS A 33 14.54 4.72 -9.04
C LYS A 33 13.60 3.56 -9.33
N ASP A 34 13.17 2.86 -8.27
CA ASP A 34 12.27 1.72 -8.36
C ASP A 34 10.82 2.15 -8.76
N LEU A 35 10.49 3.44 -8.73
CA LEU A 35 9.19 3.97 -9.21
C LEU A 35 9.04 3.93 -10.72
N LEU A 36 10.11 3.74 -11.48
CA LEU A 36 10.02 3.69 -12.94
C LEU A 36 9.04 2.61 -13.42
N ILE A 37 9.15 1.38 -12.87
CA ILE A 37 8.30 0.26 -13.25
C ILE A 37 6.80 0.54 -12.96
N PRO A 38 6.38 0.90 -11.73
CA PRO A 38 4.97 1.16 -11.47
C PRO A 38 4.44 2.38 -12.23
N LEU A 39 5.27 3.39 -12.52
CA LEU A 39 4.87 4.53 -13.36
C LEU A 39 4.66 4.13 -14.82
N LEU A 40 5.49 3.24 -15.38
CA LEU A 40 5.26 2.68 -16.72
C LEU A 40 3.97 1.86 -16.78
N ILE A 41 3.70 1.05 -15.76
CA ILE A 41 2.43 0.32 -15.64
C ILE A 41 1.25 1.30 -15.55
N THR A 42 1.38 2.35 -14.72
CA THR A 42 0.37 3.42 -14.59
C THR A 42 0.10 4.06 -15.95
N PHE A 43 1.13 4.46 -16.67
CA PHE A 43 1.00 5.10 -17.99
C PHE A 43 0.31 4.18 -19.02
N MET A 44 0.69 2.91 -19.04
CA MET A 44 0.06 1.90 -19.91
C MET A 44 -1.44 1.76 -19.60
N ILE A 45 -1.80 1.62 -18.32
CA ILE A 45 -3.20 1.47 -17.90
C ILE A 45 -4.00 2.73 -18.17
N PHE A 46 -3.43 3.91 -17.87
CA PHE A 46 -4.05 5.20 -18.15
C PHE A 46 -4.35 5.37 -19.66
N SER A 47 -3.42 4.95 -20.52
CA SER A 47 -3.61 4.97 -21.97
C SER A 47 -4.76 4.05 -22.41
N ILE A 48 -4.85 2.84 -21.83
CA ILE A 48 -5.94 1.90 -22.09
C ILE A 48 -7.28 2.48 -21.64
N LEU A 49 -7.36 3.06 -20.44
CA LEU A 49 -8.60 3.68 -19.92
C LEU A 49 -9.03 4.87 -20.79
N THR A 50 -8.09 5.72 -21.20
CA THR A 50 -8.37 6.86 -22.07
C THR A 50 -8.94 6.40 -23.42
N ALA A 51 -8.36 5.35 -24.03
CA ALA A 51 -8.88 4.77 -25.26
C ALA A 51 -10.29 4.17 -25.09
N ARG A 52 -10.58 3.56 -23.94
CA ARG A 52 -11.91 3.03 -23.61
C ARG A 52 -12.95 4.14 -23.47
N ILE A 53 -12.58 5.27 -22.87
CA ILE A 53 -13.45 6.45 -22.75
C ILE A 53 -13.77 7.02 -24.13
N GLN A 54 -12.76 7.19 -24.99
CA GLN A 54 -12.95 7.69 -26.37
C GLN A 54 -13.85 6.79 -27.22
N THR A 55 -13.83 5.48 -26.98
CA THR A 55 -14.69 4.50 -27.67
C THR A 55 -16.04 4.27 -26.98
N GLY A 56 -16.32 4.95 -25.86
CA GLY A 56 -17.55 4.76 -25.08
C GLY A 56 -17.70 3.38 -24.43
N SER A 57 -16.61 2.59 -24.39
CA SER A 57 -16.62 1.22 -23.87
C SER A 57 -16.33 1.12 -22.37
N ASP A 58 -15.85 2.21 -21.77
CA ASP A 58 -15.45 2.25 -20.35
C ASP A 58 -16.61 1.97 -19.37
N TYR A 59 -16.39 1.04 -18.44
CA TYR A 59 -17.41 0.60 -17.48
C TYR A 59 -17.70 1.64 -16.40
N ALA A 60 -16.69 2.36 -15.92
CA ALA A 60 -16.89 3.36 -14.88
C ALA A 60 -17.68 4.54 -15.43
N LEU A 61 -17.38 4.95 -16.67
CA LEU A 61 -18.13 5.95 -17.41
C LEU A 61 -19.61 5.59 -17.59
N LYS A 62 -19.90 4.33 -17.94
CA LYS A 62 -21.27 3.83 -18.11
C LYS A 62 -22.07 3.89 -16.81
N ASN A 63 -21.41 3.64 -15.69
CA ASN A 63 -22.03 3.67 -14.36
C ASN A 63 -22.07 5.08 -13.74
N MET A 64 -21.22 6.00 -14.21
CA MET A 64 -21.09 7.37 -13.70
C MET A 64 -20.98 8.38 -14.85
N PRO A 65 -22.04 8.54 -15.66
CA PRO A 65 -22.01 9.39 -16.86
C PRO A 65 -21.76 10.88 -16.57
N SER A 66 -22.05 11.35 -15.35
CA SER A 66 -21.77 12.74 -14.92
C SER A 66 -20.28 13.09 -14.96
N MET A 67 -19.37 12.11 -14.84
CA MET A 67 -17.92 12.35 -14.89
C MET A 67 -17.44 12.98 -16.21
N LEU A 68 -18.14 12.71 -17.32
CA LEU A 68 -17.86 13.36 -18.60
C LEU A 68 -18.36 14.80 -18.65
N ALA A 69 -19.56 15.02 -18.12
CA ALA A 69 -20.20 16.33 -18.15
C ALA A 69 -19.39 17.37 -17.35
N ASP A 70 -18.77 16.93 -16.26
CA ASP A 70 -18.00 17.80 -15.35
C ASP A 70 -16.52 17.94 -15.78
N GLY A 71 -16.09 17.29 -16.86
CA GLY A 71 -14.68 17.29 -17.31
C GLY A 71 -13.72 16.59 -16.35
N ALA A 72 -14.23 15.84 -15.37
CA ALA A 72 -13.48 15.25 -14.27
C ALA A 72 -12.96 13.82 -14.56
N ALA A 73 -13.31 13.27 -15.73
CA ALA A 73 -12.96 11.90 -16.12
C ALA A 73 -11.44 11.63 -16.11
N TRP A 74 -10.60 12.59 -16.51
CA TRP A 74 -9.14 12.40 -16.54
C TRP A 74 -8.56 12.12 -15.15
N ALA A 75 -9.04 12.84 -14.13
CA ALA A 75 -8.55 12.76 -12.75
C ALA A 75 -8.94 11.41 -12.13
N TYR A 76 -10.14 10.95 -12.44
CA TYR A 76 -10.59 9.62 -12.08
C TYR A 76 -9.77 8.52 -12.78
N SER A 77 -9.55 8.63 -14.09
CA SER A 77 -8.78 7.64 -14.85
C SER A 77 -7.32 7.53 -14.41
N ILE A 78 -6.65 8.64 -14.10
CA ILE A 78 -5.27 8.58 -13.59
C ILE A 78 -5.23 8.01 -12.17
N SER A 79 -6.23 8.32 -11.33
CA SER A 79 -6.38 7.71 -10.00
C SER A 79 -6.57 6.19 -10.11
N GLN A 80 -7.46 5.72 -10.99
CA GLN A 80 -7.63 4.30 -11.27
C GLN A 80 -6.33 3.66 -11.77
N ALA A 81 -5.64 4.30 -12.71
CA ALA A 81 -4.40 3.78 -13.26
C ALA A 81 -3.29 3.62 -12.22
N LEU A 82 -3.25 4.48 -11.19
CA LEU A 82 -2.33 4.38 -10.05
C LEU A 82 -2.70 3.24 -9.09
N ASP A 83 -3.98 2.90 -8.98
CA ASP A 83 -4.46 1.86 -8.06
C ASP A 83 -3.98 0.45 -8.48
N PHE A 84 -3.95 0.14 -9.77
CA PHE A 84 -3.48 -1.16 -10.27
C PHE A 84 -2.04 -1.51 -9.81
N PRO A 85 -1.01 -0.68 -10.07
CA PRO A 85 0.32 -0.93 -9.53
C PRO A 85 0.34 -0.79 -8.00
N ALA A 86 -0.46 0.07 -7.37
CA ALA A 86 -0.54 0.08 -5.90
C ALA A 86 -0.98 -1.29 -5.34
N LEU A 87 -2.00 -1.91 -5.92
CA LEU A 87 -2.48 -3.22 -5.51
C LEU A 87 -1.44 -4.32 -5.70
N ILE A 88 -0.74 -4.32 -6.84
CA ILE A 88 0.37 -5.25 -7.10
C ILE A 88 1.48 -5.05 -6.07
N TRP A 89 1.85 -3.81 -5.75
CA TRP A 89 2.89 -3.50 -4.77
C TRP A 89 2.47 -3.86 -3.34
N ALA A 90 1.19 -3.67 -3.00
CA ALA A 90 0.63 -4.12 -1.72
C ALA A 90 0.73 -5.64 -1.57
N TRP A 91 0.33 -6.38 -2.60
CA TRP A 91 0.43 -7.83 -2.65
C TRP A 91 1.89 -8.31 -2.56
N LEU A 92 2.79 -7.71 -3.34
CA LEU A 92 4.23 -7.99 -3.29
C LEU A 92 4.81 -7.71 -1.90
N SER A 93 4.41 -6.62 -1.25
CA SER A 93 4.89 -6.27 0.09
C SER A 93 4.57 -7.38 1.10
N ILE A 94 3.33 -7.87 1.13
CA ILE A 94 2.93 -8.98 2.01
C ILE A 94 3.66 -10.28 1.64
N LEU A 95 3.77 -10.58 0.34
CA LEU A 95 4.48 -11.76 -0.15
C LEU A 95 5.94 -11.78 0.32
N LEU A 96 6.65 -10.67 0.16
CA LEU A 96 8.04 -10.50 0.60
C LEU A 96 8.14 -10.62 2.13
N GLY A 97 7.24 -9.97 2.87
CA GLY A 97 7.20 -10.03 4.33
C GLY A 97 6.97 -11.45 4.88
N LEU A 98 6.09 -12.23 4.24
CA LEU A 98 5.89 -13.64 4.57
C LEU A 98 7.12 -14.47 4.19
N SER A 99 7.73 -14.21 3.04
CA SER A 99 8.91 -14.95 2.54
C SER A 99 10.13 -14.82 3.45
N ILE A 100 10.42 -13.61 3.95
CA ILE A 100 11.52 -13.34 4.91
C ILE A 100 11.39 -14.22 6.16
N SER A 101 10.17 -14.54 6.58
CA SER A 101 9.93 -15.30 7.80
C SER A 101 10.23 -16.81 7.69
N THR A 102 10.41 -17.32 6.47
CA THR A 102 10.60 -18.75 6.20
C THR A 102 12.04 -19.23 6.47
N LYS A 103 12.21 -20.53 6.74
CA LYS A 103 13.52 -21.13 7.08
C LYS A 103 14.55 -21.00 5.94
N PHE A 104 14.11 -21.12 4.68
CA PHE A 104 15.00 -21.03 3.51
C PHE A 104 15.70 -19.67 3.45
N TRP A 105 14.93 -18.59 3.53
CA TRP A 105 15.45 -17.23 3.45
C TRP A 105 16.32 -16.88 4.66
N LYS A 106 15.95 -17.34 5.87
CA LYS A 106 16.74 -17.14 7.09
C LYS A 106 18.12 -17.81 7.06
N LYS A 107 18.28 -18.92 6.34
CA LYS A 107 19.58 -19.61 6.21
C LYS A 107 20.52 -18.92 5.22
N ASN A 108 19.99 -18.11 4.31
CA ASN A 108 20.78 -17.39 3.32
C ASN A 108 20.79 -15.89 3.63
N ASN A 109 21.85 -15.43 4.30
CA ASN A 109 21.98 -14.03 4.75
C ASN A 109 21.87 -13.00 3.62
N PHE A 110 22.37 -13.32 2.42
CA PHE A 110 22.28 -12.44 1.27
C PHE A 110 20.82 -12.28 0.83
N LEU A 111 20.13 -13.40 0.60
CA LEU A 111 18.72 -13.40 0.20
C LEU A 111 17.84 -12.73 1.26
N HIS A 112 18.08 -12.98 2.55
CA HIS A 112 17.36 -12.31 3.63
C HIS A 112 17.51 -10.78 3.56
N THR A 113 18.75 -10.29 3.46
CA THR A 113 19.05 -8.85 3.47
C THR A 113 18.51 -8.15 2.22
N TYR A 114 18.65 -8.81 1.06
CA TYR A 114 18.12 -8.30 -0.21
C TYR A 114 16.60 -8.18 -0.16
N THR A 115 15.90 -9.23 0.28
CA THR A 115 14.43 -9.24 0.37
C THR A 115 13.89 -8.30 1.43
N GLU A 116 14.56 -8.16 2.58
CA GLU A 116 14.22 -7.12 3.56
C GLU A 116 14.32 -5.72 2.93
N THR A 117 15.38 -5.45 2.19
CA THR A 117 15.56 -4.16 1.51
C THR A 117 14.48 -3.94 0.44
N LEU A 118 14.19 -4.95 -0.36
CA LEU A 118 13.14 -4.89 -1.38
C LEU A 118 11.77 -4.67 -0.76
N HIS A 119 11.42 -5.38 0.32
CA HIS A 119 10.17 -5.22 1.05
C HIS A 119 9.97 -3.77 1.52
N ARG A 120 11.03 -3.11 2.04
CA ARG A 120 10.96 -1.71 2.46
C ARG A 120 10.72 -0.76 1.29
N ARG A 121 11.44 -0.93 0.19
CA ARG A 121 11.31 -0.06 -1.00
C ARG A 121 9.95 -0.23 -1.68
N VAL A 122 9.47 -1.47 -1.79
CA VAL A 122 8.12 -1.78 -2.27
C VAL A 122 7.07 -1.10 -1.38
N GLY A 123 7.24 -1.14 -0.06
CA GLY A 123 6.36 -0.43 0.88
C GLY A 123 6.35 1.10 0.72
N ILE A 124 7.52 1.71 0.47
CA ILE A 124 7.58 3.16 0.19
C ILE A 124 6.88 3.49 -1.14
N ASN A 125 7.14 2.73 -2.19
CA ASN A 125 6.48 2.94 -3.49
C ASN A 125 4.97 2.77 -3.39
N LEU A 126 4.50 1.79 -2.63
CA LEU A 126 3.08 1.62 -2.33
C LEU A 126 2.48 2.91 -1.71
N ILE A 127 3.10 3.45 -0.66
CA ILE A 127 2.64 4.69 -0.02
C ILE A 127 2.57 5.84 -1.02
N ILE A 128 3.59 5.98 -1.88
CA ILE A 128 3.63 7.04 -2.89
C ILE A 128 2.49 6.87 -3.91
N LEU A 129 2.30 5.67 -4.45
CA LEU A 129 1.25 5.37 -5.42
C LEU A 129 -0.14 5.62 -4.81
N THR A 130 -0.40 5.11 -3.60
CA THR A 130 -1.68 5.30 -2.91
C THR A 130 -1.92 6.77 -2.54
N PHE A 131 -0.88 7.51 -2.16
CA PHE A 131 -0.98 8.95 -1.91
C PHE A 131 -1.44 9.69 -3.17
N PHE A 132 -0.80 9.44 -4.32
CA PHE A 132 -1.19 10.09 -5.57
C PHE A 132 -2.56 9.62 -6.05
N HIS A 133 -2.89 8.34 -5.90
CA HIS A 133 -4.24 7.81 -6.16
C HIS A 133 -5.30 8.64 -5.42
N ALA A 134 -5.12 8.85 -4.11
CA ALA A 134 -6.01 9.65 -3.30
C ALA A 134 -6.03 11.12 -3.75
N VAL A 135 -4.86 11.74 -3.94
CA VAL A 135 -4.74 13.15 -4.36
C VAL A 135 -5.48 13.40 -5.67
N PHE A 136 -5.34 12.54 -6.69
CA PHE A 136 -6.05 12.74 -7.96
C PHE A 136 -7.57 12.66 -7.83
N LEU A 137 -8.12 11.94 -6.84
CA LEU A 137 -9.56 11.89 -6.61
C LEU A 137 -10.15 13.27 -6.23
N ILE A 138 -9.35 14.21 -5.72
CA ILE A 138 -9.80 15.58 -5.37
C ILE A 138 -10.36 16.33 -6.59
N TRP A 139 -9.89 15.99 -7.80
CA TRP A 139 -10.38 16.60 -9.04
C TRP A 139 -11.34 15.69 -9.80
N SER A 140 -11.73 14.57 -9.20
CA SER A 140 -12.73 13.67 -9.76
C SER A 140 -14.11 14.01 -9.22
N ALA A 141 -15.17 13.67 -9.95
CA ALA A 141 -16.55 13.75 -9.45
C ALA A 141 -16.84 12.79 -8.26
N MET A 142 -15.86 11.96 -7.87
CA MET A 142 -15.93 11.08 -6.71
C MET A 142 -15.30 11.68 -5.45
N GLY A 143 -14.52 12.76 -5.54
CA GLY A 143 -13.80 13.31 -4.40
C GLY A 143 -13.89 14.83 -4.39
N ASP A 144 -14.97 15.36 -3.83
CA ASP A 144 -15.25 16.80 -3.92
C ASP A 144 -14.25 17.66 -3.13
N THR A 145 -13.59 17.11 -2.09
CA THR A 145 -12.68 17.87 -1.21
C THR A 145 -11.53 17.02 -0.65
N LEU A 146 -10.50 17.69 -0.12
CA LEU A 146 -9.46 17.04 0.69
C LEU A 146 -10.03 16.26 1.88
N LEU A 147 -11.11 16.76 2.49
CA LEU A 147 -11.73 16.13 3.66
C LEU A 147 -12.40 14.80 3.27
N THR A 148 -13.09 14.74 2.14
CA THR A 148 -13.77 13.52 1.69
C THR A 148 -12.80 12.41 1.31
N VAL A 149 -11.60 12.77 0.83
CA VAL A 149 -10.57 11.83 0.39
C VAL A 149 -9.68 11.34 1.53
N PHE A 150 -9.27 12.22 2.46
CA PHE A 150 -8.30 11.86 3.51
C PHE A 150 -8.91 11.61 4.89
N ILE A 151 -10.15 12.00 5.14
CA ILE A 151 -10.78 11.77 6.45
C ILE A 151 -11.78 10.62 6.33
N PRO A 152 -11.64 9.55 7.15
CA PRO A 152 -12.56 8.44 7.10
C PRO A 152 -13.99 8.91 7.41
N PHE A 153 -14.96 8.28 6.74
CA PHE A 153 -16.41 8.53 6.92
C PHE A 153 -16.93 9.91 6.47
N LYS A 154 -16.10 10.77 5.86
CA LYS A 154 -16.56 12.07 5.34
C LYS A 154 -17.23 12.00 3.98
N TYR A 155 -17.11 10.88 3.26
CA TYR A 155 -17.82 10.67 2.01
C TYR A 155 -19.34 10.68 2.24
N SER A 156 -20.11 11.32 1.38
CA SER A 156 -21.54 11.58 1.59
C SER A 156 -22.41 10.33 1.44
N ASP A 157 -22.14 9.50 0.43
CA ASP A 157 -22.86 8.27 0.11
C ASP A 157 -22.71 7.22 1.23
N LEU A 158 -23.82 6.85 1.87
CA LEU A 158 -23.84 5.95 3.03
C LEU A 158 -23.38 4.53 2.72
N GLU A 159 -23.75 3.98 1.55
CA GLU A 159 -23.40 2.62 1.16
C GLU A 159 -21.89 2.51 0.93
N ARG A 160 -21.33 3.54 0.30
CA ARG A 160 -19.93 3.53 -0.10
C ARG A 160 -18.96 4.08 0.94
N LYS A 161 -19.46 4.87 1.89
CA LYS A 161 -18.71 5.50 2.98
C LYS A 161 -17.82 4.53 3.77
N LEU A 162 -18.29 3.31 4.03
CA LEU A 162 -17.52 2.29 4.74
C LEU A 162 -16.30 1.84 3.92
N TYR A 163 -16.47 1.60 2.63
CA TYR A 163 -15.38 1.15 1.76
C TYR A 163 -14.35 2.25 1.49
N VAL A 164 -14.78 3.51 1.38
CA VAL A 164 -13.84 4.66 1.34
C VAL A 164 -13.05 4.73 2.64
N ALA A 165 -13.71 4.58 3.80
CA ALA A 165 -13.03 4.57 5.09
C ALA A 165 -11.97 3.46 5.19
N PHE A 166 -12.22 2.26 4.64
CA PHE A 166 -11.20 1.20 4.56
C PHE A 166 -9.98 1.61 3.74
N GLY A 167 -10.15 2.29 2.61
CA GLY A 167 -9.04 2.84 1.84
C GLY A 167 -8.19 3.82 2.67
N VAL A 168 -8.85 4.75 3.37
CA VAL A 168 -8.19 5.73 4.25
C VAL A 168 -7.46 5.06 5.42
N PHE A 169 -8.09 4.09 6.08
CA PHE A 169 -7.44 3.31 7.14
C PHE A 169 -6.24 2.52 6.63
N SER A 170 -6.35 1.95 5.42
CA SER A 170 -5.24 1.26 4.78
C SER A 170 -4.07 2.22 4.53
N PHE A 171 -4.34 3.40 3.96
CA PHE A 171 -3.34 4.44 3.71
C PHE A 171 -2.60 4.90 4.97
N TYR A 172 -3.32 5.23 6.04
CA TYR A 172 -2.64 5.61 7.28
C TYR A 172 -1.94 4.43 7.96
N GLY A 173 -2.51 3.24 7.87
CA GLY A 173 -1.92 2.03 8.42
C GLY A 173 -0.62 1.61 7.72
N MET A 174 -0.52 1.76 6.40
CA MET A 174 0.73 1.49 5.66
C MET A 174 1.84 2.48 6.06
N ILE A 175 1.50 3.76 6.25
CA ILE A 175 2.45 4.77 6.75
C ILE A 175 2.91 4.40 8.16
N ALA A 176 1.98 4.10 9.06
CA ALA A 176 2.28 3.76 10.44
C ALA A 176 3.17 2.52 10.54
N THR A 177 2.81 1.42 9.86
CA THR A 177 3.58 0.18 9.85
C THR A 177 4.99 0.38 9.26
N SER A 178 5.13 1.16 8.19
CA SER A 178 6.43 1.50 7.59
C SER A 178 7.30 2.33 8.53
N LEU A 179 6.75 3.34 9.21
CA LEU A 179 7.50 4.13 10.19
C LEU A 179 7.93 3.29 11.39
N ILE A 180 7.05 2.39 11.87
CA ILE A 180 7.37 1.48 12.97
C ILE A 180 8.61 0.64 12.64
N PHE A 181 8.81 0.22 11.39
CA PHE A 181 10.03 -0.48 10.99
C PHE A 181 11.30 0.35 11.28
N TYR A 182 11.35 1.61 10.84
CA TYR A 182 12.54 2.45 11.03
C TYR A 182 12.79 2.83 12.49
N PHE A 183 11.73 2.87 13.30
CA PHE A 183 11.79 3.19 14.72
C PHE A 183 11.69 1.97 15.64
N ARG A 184 11.72 0.73 15.12
CA ARG A 184 11.45 -0.51 15.88
C ARG A 184 12.30 -0.71 17.12
N ARG A 185 13.57 -0.27 17.09
CA ARG A 185 14.47 -0.39 18.26
C ARG A 185 14.09 0.57 19.40
N ARG A 186 13.31 1.63 19.13
CA ARG A 186 12.80 2.57 20.15
C ARG A 186 11.44 2.16 20.69
N LEU A 187 10.57 1.71 19.81
CA LEU A 187 9.19 1.31 20.17
C LEU A 187 9.16 -0.03 20.89
N GLY A 188 10.25 -0.80 20.81
CA GLY A 188 10.39 -2.08 21.47
C GLY A 188 9.80 -3.24 20.68
N HIS A 189 10.16 -4.45 21.10
CA HIS A 189 9.83 -5.67 20.38
C HIS A 189 8.32 -5.96 20.32
N ARG A 190 7.56 -5.61 21.37
CA ARG A 190 6.12 -5.84 21.44
C ARG A 190 5.36 -5.04 20.38
N VAL A 191 5.64 -3.74 20.25
CA VAL A 191 5.01 -2.86 19.25
C VAL A 191 5.34 -3.35 17.84
N TRP A 192 6.60 -3.72 17.61
CA TRP A 192 7.04 -4.30 16.35
C TRP A 192 6.26 -5.56 15.97
N ILE A 193 6.18 -6.54 16.87
CA ILE A 193 5.45 -7.78 16.62
C ILE A 193 3.97 -7.49 16.37
N PHE A 194 3.33 -6.69 17.22
CA PHE A 194 1.91 -6.40 17.09
C PHE A 194 1.60 -5.74 15.73
N SER A 195 2.37 -4.71 15.41
CA SER A 195 2.24 -3.97 14.15
C SER A 195 2.42 -4.90 12.94
N HIS A 196 3.50 -5.68 12.88
CA HIS A 196 3.78 -6.46 11.68
C HIS A 196 2.99 -7.78 11.61
N ARG A 197 2.56 -8.34 12.74
CA ARG A 197 1.79 -9.59 12.77
C ARG A 197 0.29 -9.38 12.59
N PHE A 198 -0.26 -8.29 13.11
CA PHE A 198 -1.71 -8.07 13.12
C PHE A 198 -2.11 -6.83 12.30
N LEU A 199 -1.46 -5.68 12.54
CA LEU A 199 -1.84 -4.45 11.85
C LEU A 199 -1.54 -4.50 10.35
N ALA A 200 -0.36 -4.98 9.94
CA ALA A 200 0.00 -5.04 8.52
C ALA A 200 -0.95 -5.93 7.68
N PRO A 201 -1.33 -7.15 8.11
CA PRO A 201 -2.38 -7.91 7.43
C PRO A 201 -3.76 -7.21 7.43
N ALA A 202 -4.17 -6.58 8.53
CA ALA A 202 -5.44 -5.86 8.58
C ALA A 202 -5.49 -4.70 7.59
N VAL A 203 -4.39 -3.93 7.50
CA VAL A 203 -4.21 -2.84 6.52
C VAL A 203 -4.33 -3.35 5.09
N TYR A 204 -3.72 -4.50 4.79
CA TYR A 204 -3.84 -5.14 3.48
C TYR A 204 -5.28 -5.56 3.18
N ILE A 205 -5.96 -6.21 4.13
CA ILE A 205 -7.35 -6.64 3.98
C ILE A 205 -8.27 -5.45 3.70
N PHE A 206 -8.11 -4.34 4.44
CA PHE A 206 -8.86 -3.12 4.18
C PHE A 206 -8.61 -2.55 2.79
N GLY A 207 -7.37 -2.57 2.31
CA GLY A 207 -7.03 -2.17 0.95
C GLY A 207 -7.70 -3.05 -0.11
N VAL A 208 -7.61 -4.38 0.04
CA VAL A 208 -8.26 -5.33 -0.89
C VAL A 208 -9.77 -5.16 -0.90
N TRP A 209 -10.41 -4.99 0.26
CA TRP A 209 -11.86 -4.73 0.31
C TRP A 209 -12.24 -3.41 -0.32
N HIS A 210 -11.45 -2.35 -0.11
CA HIS A 210 -11.64 -1.08 -0.79
C HIS A 210 -11.60 -1.27 -2.31
N THR A 211 -10.58 -1.93 -2.85
CA THR A 211 -10.45 -2.18 -4.29
C THR A 211 -11.57 -3.05 -4.85
N ILE A 212 -11.98 -4.13 -4.17
CA ILE A 212 -13.07 -5.01 -4.67
C ILE A 212 -14.41 -4.26 -4.65
N ALA A 213 -14.65 -3.42 -3.64
CA ALA A 213 -15.90 -2.67 -3.50
C ALA A 213 -16.01 -1.48 -4.47
N TYR A 214 -14.88 -0.85 -4.82
CA TYR A 214 -14.81 0.35 -5.67
C TYR A 214 -14.18 0.13 -7.05
N GLY A 215 -13.83 -1.12 -7.38
CA GLY A 215 -13.29 -1.49 -8.67
C GLY A 215 -14.26 -1.16 -9.81
N SER A 216 -13.72 -0.83 -10.98
CA SER A 216 -14.48 -0.46 -12.18
C SER A 216 -15.44 -1.56 -12.67
N ASP A 217 -15.18 -2.81 -12.28
CA ASP A 217 -15.98 -3.97 -12.63
C ASP A 217 -16.88 -4.36 -11.46
N SER A 218 -18.12 -4.77 -11.74
CA SER A 218 -19.14 -5.08 -10.73
C SER A 218 -18.63 -6.03 -9.64
N PHE A 219 -19.01 -5.72 -8.39
CA PHE A 219 -18.65 -6.49 -7.18
C PHE A 219 -18.85 -7.99 -7.39
N LEU A 220 -17.84 -8.81 -7.10
CA LEU A 220 -17.81 -10.29 -7.21
C LEU A 220 -17.96 -10.92 -8.61
N TYR A 221 -18.37 -10.19 -9.64
CA TYR A 221 -18.56 -10.73 -11.00
C TYR A 221 -17.58 -10.14 -12.04
N GLY A 222 -16.87 -9.08 -11.69
CA GLY A 222 -15.83 -8.48 -12.51
C GLY A 222 -14.60 -9.35 -12.70
N THR A 223 -14.05 -9.38 -13.91
CA THR A 223 -12.81 -10.12 -14.21
C THR A 223 -11.64 -9.65 -13.34
N VAL A 224 -11.50 -8.33 -13.15
CA VAL A 224 -10.48 -7.77 -12.26
C VAL A 224 -10.68 -8.26 -10.82
N SER A 225 -11.91 -8.21 -10.30
CA SER A 225 -12.23 -8.69 -8.95
C SER A 225 -11.89 -10.17 -8.76
N LEU A 226 -12.19 -11.02 -9.75
CA LEU A 226 -11.83 -12.44 -9.71
C LEU A 226 -10.31 -12.66 -9.71
N ILE A 227 -9.57 -11.90 -10.52
CA ILE A 227 -8.09 -11.96 -10.53
C ILE A 227 -7.54 -11.54 -9.17
N VAL A 228 -8.06 -10.46 -8.58
CA VAL A 228 -7.65 -9.99 -7.25
C VAL A 228 -7.90 -11.07 -6.20
N ILE A 229 -9.08 -11.69 -6.19
CA ILE A 229 -9.41 -12.77 -5.26
C ILE A 229 -8.49 -13.99 -5.48
N ALA A 230 -8.32 -14.43 -6.73
CA ALA A 230 -7.46 -15.57 -7.07
C ALA A 230 -5.99 -15.32 -6.69
N SER A 231 -5.51 -14.08 -6.83
CA SER A 231 -4.14 -13.70 -6.44
C SER A 231 -3.87 -13.83 -4.94
N GLN A 232 -4.90 -13.98 -4.10
CA GLN A 232 -4.72 -14.18 -2.66
C GLN A 232 -4.26 -15.60 -2.30
N ILE A 233 -4.42 -16.57 -3.19
CA ILE A 233 -4.10 -17.99 -2.94
C ILE A 233 -2.66 -18.19 -2.44
N PRO A 234 -1.60 -17.64 -3.09
CA PRO A 234 -0.23 -17.78 -2.60
C PRO A 234 -0.01 -17.18 -1.21
N LEU A 235 -0.67 -16.06 -0.89
CA LEU A 235 -0.57 -15.43 0.43
C LEU A 235 -1.19 -16.31 1.51
N ILE A 236 -2.36 -16.89 1.23
CA ILE A 236 -3.06 -17.81 2.14
C ILE A 236 -2.20 -19.06 2.38
N ILE A 237 -1.59 -19.63 1.34
CA ILE A 237 -0.69 -20.79 1.47
C ILE A 237 0.49 -20.46 2.37
N LEU A 238 1.17 -19.34 2.14
CA LEU A 238 2.33 -18.92 2.93
C LEU A 238 1.96 -18.58 4.37
N LEU A 239 0.83 -17.91 4.59
CA LEU A 239 0.31 -17.62 5.92
C LEU A 239 -0.05 -18.91 6.66
N SER A 240 -0.72 -19.85 6.00
CA SER A 240 -1.07 -21.15 6.60
C SER A 240 0.17 -21.92 7.02
N ARG A 241 1.20 -22.00 6.16
CA ARG A 241 2.50 -22.61 6.49
C ARG A 241 3.21 -21.95 7.66
N ARG A 242 2.94 -20.66 7.91
CA ARG A 242 3.54 -19.92 9.02
C ARG A 242 2.79 -20.15 10.34
N LEU A 243 1.48 -20.30 10.29
CA LEU A 243 0.64 -20.50 11.48
C LEU A 243 0.59 -21.97 11.91
N LEU A 244 0.63 -22.91 10.96
CA LEU A 244 0.65 -24.33 11.24
C LEU A 244 2.08 -24.78 11.55
N PRO A 245 2.34 -25.43 12.70
CA PRO A 245 3.62 -26.10 12.92
C PRO A 245 3.75 -27.21 11.88
N LEU A 246 4.73 -27.09 10.98
CA LEU A 246 5.16 -28.21 10.15
C LEU A 246 5.70 -29.27 11.13
N LYS A 247 4.95 -30.37 11.28
CA LYS A 247 5.43 -31.59 11.96
C LYS A 247 6.66 -32.12 11.23
#